data_AF-A0A9P1A763-F1
#
_entry.id   AF-A0A9P1A763-F1
#
_cell.length_a   1.000
_cell.length_b   1.000
_cell.length_c   1.000
_cell.angle_alpha   90.00
_cell.angle_beta   90.00
_cell.angle_gamma   90.00
#
_symmetry.space_group_name_H-M   'P 1'
#
loop_
_entity.id
_entity.type
_entity.pdbx_description
1 polymer ?
#
loop_
_entity_poly.entity_id
_entity_poly.type
_entity_poly.pdbx_seq_one_letter_code
_entity_poly.pdbx_strand_id
1 'polypeptide(L)'
;MCSAARGELSTILKSTSNCIFENLAFEEHIFRTHNVGTNGEVLLMWSNRPAVVVGRHQNPWIEVNIPYAKENGIQVARRHSGGGTVYHDMGNLNISLLTTHAQHCRPKNLKFISDALNSRFSVNIVPNKRDDMELQPGNRKCSGTAARIARGQAYHHLTLLVDANLSILSNSLSSPWRNQIESNATRSVRAPAVGFIRQDDPNAAVSDSRKAISDAYRKLFKVSKLEEVDVSAKVKNNEEIAKIVEELKAWKWIYGKSPRFSFKHPNGSYVEVKDGIVVGSESQFSPTS
;
A
#
# COMPACT_ATOMS: atom_id res chain seq x y z
N MET A 1 -13.73 -26.95 -9.09
CA MET A 1 -14.32 -27.03 -7.73
C MET A 1 -13.19 -26.94 -6.73
N CYS A 2 -13.00 -25.78 -6.10
CA CYS A 2 -11.94 -25.55 -5.12
C CYS A 2 -12.59 -25.57 -3.73
N SER A 3 -12.14 -26.46 -2.85
CA SER A 3 -12.70 -26.60 -1.49
C SER A 3 -12.67 -25.27 -0.74
N ALA A 4 -13.72 -25.01 0.04
CA ALA A 4 -13.89 -23.79 0.82
C ALA A 4 -12.79 -23.54 1.88
N ALA A 5 -11.99 -24.56 2.22
CA ALA A 5 -10.89 -24.46 3.18
C ALA A 5 -9.57 -24.07 2.49
N ARG A 6 -8.97 -22.99 2.97
CA ARG A 6 -7.67 -22.44 2.57
C ARG A 6 -6.51 -22.97 3.43
N GLY A 7 -6.79 -23.44 4.64
CA GLY A 7 -5.80 -24.09 5.50
C GLY A 7 -6.31 -24.46 6.89
N GLU A 8 -5.41 -24.95 7.75
CA GLU A 8 -5.72 -25.35 9.12
C GLU A 8 -5.76 -24.15 10.09
N LEU A 9 -4.74 -23.29 10.04
CA LEU A 9 -4.52 -22.21 11.01
C LEU A 9 -4.34 -20.86 10.32
N SER A 10 -4.94 -19.82 10.90
CA SER A 10 -4.69 -18.43 10.54
C SER A 10 -4.73 -17.47 11.74
N THR A 11 -4.16 -16.29 11.55
CA THR A 11 -4.24 -15.17 12.50
C THR A 11 -4.68 -13.89 11.80
N ILE A 12 -5.65 -13.19 12.37
CA ILE A 12 -6.08 -11.86 11.95
C ILE A 12 -5.50 -10.85 12.93
N LEU A 13 -4.68 -9.94 12.43
CA LEU A 13 -4.08 -8.86 13.20
C LEU A 13 -4.70 -7.52 12.79
N LYS A 14 -5.20 -6.75 13.75
CA LYS A 14 -5.72 -5.40 13.54
C LYS A 14 -4.81 -4.41 14.24
N SER A 15 -4.08 -3.60 13.48
CA SER A 15 -3.27 -2.55 14.09
C SER A 15 -4.15 -1.44 14.65
N THR A 16 -3.87 -1.01 15.88
CA THR A 16 -4.47 0.20 16.47
C THR A 16 -3.68 1.47 16.12
N SER A 17 -2.45 1.35 15.59
CA SER A 17 -1.67 2.51 15.17
C SER A 17 -2.21 3.09 13.86
N ASN A 18 -2.19 4.42 13.76
CA ASN A 18 -2.48 5.15 12.53
C ASN A 18 -1.24 5.82 11.93
N CYS A 19 -0.05 5.44 12.37
CA CYS A 19 1.21 5.93 11.82
C CYS A 19 1.67 5.04 10.66
N ILE A 20 1.85 5.62 9.47
CA ILE A 20 2.28 4.87 8.27
C ILE A 20 3.61 4.13 8.49
N PHE A 21 4.56 4.75 9.16
CA PHE A 21 5.89 4.17 9.40
C PHE A 21 5.83 2.99 10.37
N GLU A 22 5.05 3.10 11.44
CA GLU A 22 4.88 2.03 12.43
C GLU A 22 4.19 0.82 11.80
N ASN A 23 3.14 1.05 11.04
CA ASN A 23 2.40 -0.04 10.40
C ASN A 23 3.20 -0.73 9.29
N LEU A 24 3.94 0.01 8.46
CA LEU A 24 4.87 -0.58 7.47
C LEU A 24 5.99 -1.36 8.16
N ALA A 25 6.52 -0.85 9.28
CA ALA A 25 7.55 -1.55 10.05
C ALA A 25 7.01 -2.85 10.64
N PHE A 26 5.77 -2.84 11.13
CA PHE A 26 5.11 -4.02 11.67
C PHE A 26 4.82 -5.07 10.59
N GLU A 27 4.32 -4.66 9.41
CA GLU A 27 4.17 -5.54 8.24
C GLU A 27 5.51 -6.20 7.87
N GLU A 28 6.58 -5.40 7.79
CA GLU A 28 7.92 -5.90 7.45
C GLU A 28 8.47 -6.84 8.52
N HIS A 29 8.29 -6.50 9.79
CA HIS A 29 8.74 -7.34 10.90
C HIS A 29 8.03 -8.71 10.86
N ILE A 30 6.69 -8.73 10.76
CA ILE A 30 5.94 -9.99 10.63
C ILE A 30 6.42 -10.77 9.41
N PHE A 31 6.61 -10.12 8.25
CA PHE A 31 7.09 -10.81 7.05
C PHE A 31 8.48 -11.46 7.22
N ARG A 32 9.34 -10.87 8.07
CA ARG A 32 10.68 -11.39 8.35
C ARG A 32 10.71 -12.49 9.41
N THR A 33 9.83 -12.43 10.41
CA THR A 33 9.90 -13.25 11.63
C THR A 33 8.81 -14.31 11.74
N HIS A 34 7.63 -14.09 11.14
CA HIS A 34 6.54 -15.06 11.13
C HIS A 34 6.83 -16.17 10.12
N ASN A 35 6.69 -17.42 10.54
CA ASN A 35 6.78 -18.59 9.67
C ASN A 35 5.37 -19.07 9.32
N VAL A 36 4.89 -18.75 8.12
CA VAL A 36 3.55 -19.16 7.67
C VAL A 36 3.40 -20.68 7.61
N GLY A 37 4.47 -21.42 7.31
CA GLY A 37 4.43 -22.88 7.19
C GLY A 37 4.12 -23.58 8.51
N THR A 38 4.59 -23.04 9.63
CA THR A 38 4.36 -23.62 10.97
C THR A 38 3.27 -22.89 11.76
N ASN A 39 3.12 -21.58 11.56
CA ASN A 39 2.26 -20.72 12.38
C ASN A 39 0.97 -20.29 11.67
N GLY A 40 0.77 -20.68 10.41
CA GLY A 40 -0.42 -20.37 9.62
C GLY A 40 -0.36 -19.02 8.89
N GLU A 41 -1.35 -18.78 8.02
CA GLU A 41 -1.47 -17.54 7.26
C GLU A 41 -1.83 -16.34 8.15
N VAL A 42 -1.47 -15.12 7.73
CA VAL A 42 -1.79 -13.89 8.46
C VAL A 42 -2.59 -12.93 7.60
N LEU A 43 -3.66 -12.38 8.16
CA LEU A 43 -4.38 -11.22 7.63
C LEU A 43 -4.11 -10.02 8.53
N LEU A 44 -3.28 -9.08 8.09
CA LEU A 44 -3.02 -7.82 8.78
C LEU A 44 -3.92 -6.72 8.20
N MET A 45 -4.61 -5.97 9.07
CA MET A 45 -5.47 -4.85 8.67
C MET A 45 -5.14 -3.58 9.44
N TRP A 46 -5.11 -2.45 8.75
CA TRP A 46 -4.63 -1.18 9.32
C TRP A 46 -5.12 0.04 8.52
N SER A 47 -5.26 1.19 9.16
CA SER A 47 -5.50 2.49 8.50
C SER A 47 -4.47 3.50 8.99
N ASN A 48 -4.22 4.54 8.21
CA ASN A 48 -3.25 5.56 8.56
C ASN A 48 -3.90 6.93 8.55
N ARG A 49 -3.35 7.84 9.37
CA ARG A 49 -3.52 9.27 9.12
C ARG A 49 -3.03 9.62 7.70
N PRO A 50 -3.42 10.79 7.15
CA PRO A 50 -3.08 11.19 5.79
C PRO A 50 -1.63 10.89 5.42
N ALA A 51 -1.43 10.03 4.41
CA ALA A 51 -0.11 9.64 3.92
C ALA A 51 -0.13 9.30 2.43
N VAL A 52 0.96 9.61 1.74
CA VAL A 52 1.25 9.14 0.39
C VAL A 52 2.32 8.06 0.46
N VAL A 53 2.02 6.89 -0.09
CA VAL A 53 2.90 5.72 -0.04
C VAL A 53 3.39 5.37 -1.43
N VAL A 54 4.67 5.64 -1.70
CA VAL A 54 5.32 5.32 -2.97
C VAL A 54 5.85 3.88 -2.97
N GLY A 55 5.86 3.23 -4.13
CA GLY A 55 6.44 1.91 -4.33
C GLY A 55 7.97 1.91 -4.23
N ARG A 56 8.55 0.73 -4.04
CA ARG A 56 9.99 0.53 -3.76
C ARG A 56 10.95 1.18 -4.77
N HIS A 57 10.56 1.24 -6.04
CA HIS A 57 11.39 1.69 -7.17
C HIS A 57 10.86 2.97 -7.84
N GLN A 58 9.96 3.70 -7.19
CA GLN A 58 9.40 4.93 -7.72
C GLN A 58 10.23 6.16 -7.31
N ASN A 59 10.04 7.26 -8.04
CA ASN A 59 10.59 8.56 -7.71
C ASN A 59 9.50 9.44 -7.05
N PRO A 60 9.62 9.80 -5.76
CA PRO A 60 8.61 10.60 -5.06
C PRO A 60 8.37 11.96 -5.70
N TRP A 61 9.41 12.59 -6.26
CA TRP A 61 9.28 13.89 -6.93
C TRP A 61 8.46 13.83 -8.22
N ILE A 62 8.31 12.66 -8.85
CA ILE A 62 7.45 12.45 -10.03
C ILE A 62 6.00 12.12 -9.63
N GLU A 63 5.84 11.46 -8.49
CA GLU A 63 4.60 10.81 -8.11
C GLU A 63 3.80 11.56 -7.04
N VAL A 64 4.46 12.43 -6.26
CA VAL A 64 3.87 13.10 -5.10
C VAL A 64 3.95 14.61 -5.27
N ASN A 65 2.86 15.30 -4.97
CA ASN A 65 2.86 16.73 -4.76
C ASN A 65 3.44 17.04 -3.37
N ILE A 66 4.77 17.00 -3.24
CA ILE A 66 5.48 17.18 -1.96
C ILE A 66 5.13 18.51 -1.27
N PRO A 67 4.98 19.66 -1.96
CA PRO A 67 4.60 20.92 -1.33
C PRO A 67 3.20 20.82 -0.71
N TYR A 68 2.22 20.32 -1.46
CA TYR A 68 0.87 20.09 -0.96
C TYR A 68 0.85 19.11 0.22
N ALA A 69 1.62 18.03 0.13
CA ALA A 69 1.72 17.05 1.20
C ALA A 69 2.28 17.67 2.49
N LYS A 70 3.34 18.48 2.38
CA LYS A 70 3.94 19.19 3.51
C LYS A 70 2.97 20.18 4.14
N GLU A 71 2.30 20.99 3.33
CA GLU A 71 1.33 22.00 3.79
C GLU A 71 0.13 21.38 4.52
N ASN A 72 -0.33 20.21 4.07
CA ASN A 72 -1.49 19.52 4.63
C ASN A 72 -1.14 18.46 5.68
N GLY A 73 0.11 18.40 6.16
CA GLY A 73 0.55 17.42 7.16
C GLY A 73 0.47 15.96 6.70
N ILE A 74 0.54 15.72 5.39
CA ILE A 74 0.46 14.40 4.76
C ILE A 74 1.85 13.77 4.74
N GLN A 75 1.98 12.61 5.38
CA GLN A 75 3.27 11.91 5.46
C GLN A 75 3.65 11.29 4.12
N VAL A 76 4.91 11.38 3.69
CA VAL A 76 5.41 10.66 2.50
C VAL A 76 6.22 9.46 2.98
N ALA A 77 5.81 8.26 2.57
CA ALA A 77 6.47 7.01 2.94
C ALA A 77 6.81 6.19 1.70
N ARG A 78 7.86 5.36 1.80
CA ARG A 78 8.20 4.36 0.79
C ARG A 78 8.02 2.97 1.38
N ARG A 79 7.23 2.12 0.70
CA ARG A 79 7.03 0.72 1.12
C ARG A 79 8.09 -0.22 0.53
N HIS A 80 8.19 -1.42 1.10
CA HIS A 80 9.13 -2.43 0.62
C HIS A 80 8.70 -3.13 -0.67
N SER A 81 7.40 -3.22 -0.95
CA SER A 81 6.87 -3.79 -2.19
C SER A 81 6.97 -2.83 -3.39
N GLY A 82 6.93 -3.40 -4.60
CA GLY A 82 6.87 -2.62 -5.84
C GLY A 82 5.49 -1.98 -6.09
N GLY A 83 5.22 -1.60 -7.34
CA GLY A 83 3.94 -1.00 -7.76
C GLY A 83 3.91 0.53 -7.70
N GLY A 84 2.72 1.10 -7.89
CA GLY A 84 2.48 2.54 -8.00
C GLY A 84 2.26 3.26 -6.66
N THR A 85 2.03 4.58 -6.72
CA THR A 85 1.81 5.41 -5.53
C THR A 85 0.33 5.43 -5.15
N VAL A 86 0.05 5.38 -3.85
CA VAL A 86 -1.31 5.44 -3.30
C VAL A 86 -1.41 6.48 -2.20
N TYR A 87 -2.62 6.98 -1.96
CA TYR A 87 -2.95 7.86 -0.83
C TYR A 87 -3.74 7.07 0.21
N HIS A 88 -3.43 7.31 1.48
CA HIS A 88 -4.12 6.77 2.63
C HIS A 88 -4.69 7.91 3.46
N ASP A 89 -5.87 7.69 4.03
CA ASP A 89 -6.43 8.39 5.17
C ASP A 89 -7.21 7.39 6.03
N MET A 90 -8.01 7.90 6.99
CA MET A 90 -8.83 7.04 7.84
C MET A 90 -10.02 6.40 7.11
N GLY A 91 -10.39 6.90 5.92
CA GLY A 91 -11.37 6.31 5.01
C GLY A 91 -10.78 5.20 4.11
N ASN A 92 -9.47 5.01 4.13
CA ASN A 92 -8.77 3.92 3.45
C ASN A 92 -8.41 2.78 4.42
N LEU A 93 -8.80 1.56 4.07
CA LEU A 93 -8.40 0.33 4.76
C LEU A 93 -7.26 -0.35 4.01
N ASN A 94 -6.14 -0.61 4.69
CA ASN A 94 -5.05 -1.43 4.17
C ASN A 94 -5.19 -2.86 4.68
N ILE A 95 -4.93 -3.81 3.81
CA ILE A 95 -5.03 -5.25 4.08
C ILE A 95 -3.77 -5.91 3.53
N SER A 96 -3.13 -6.77 4.32
CA SER A 96 -1.96 -7.55 3.92
C SER A 96 -2.20 -9.02 4.23
N LEU A 97 -2.18 -9.86 3.21
CA LEU A 97 -2.31 -11.32 3.32
C LEU A 97 -0.94 -11.97 3.20
N LEU A 98 -0.45 -12.53 4.29
CA LEU A 98 0.81 -13.27 4.38
C LEU A 98 0.54 -14.75 4.12
N THR A 99 1.18 -15.30 3.08
CA THR A 99 1.04 -16.69 2.66
C THR A 99 2.41 -17.32 2.43
N THR A 100 2.46 -18.63 2.29
CA THR A 100 3.62 -19.26 1.63
C THR A 100 3.70 -18.77 0.18
N HIS A 101 4.88 -18.84 -0.44
CA HIS A 101 5.04 -18.52 -1.86
C HIS A 101 4.14 -19.43 -2.73
N ALA A 102 4.04 -20.72 -2.39
CA ALA A 102 3.22 -21.69 -3.14
C ALA A 102 1.72 -21.38 -3.08
N GLN A 103 1.22 -20.81 -1.97
CA GLN A 103 -0.19 -20.45 -1.81
C GLN A 103 -0.49 -19.01 -2.26
N HIS A 104 0.52 -18.23 -2.65
CA HIS A 104 0.33 -16.85 -3.06
C HIS A 104 -0.50 -16.77 -4.35
N CYS A 105 -1.70 -16.19 -4.25
CA CYS A 105 -2.59 -16.04 -5.39
C CYS A 105 -3.42 -14.75 -5.28
N ARG A 106 -3.02 -13.70 -6.02
CA ARG A 106 -3.68 -12.38 -5.99
C ARG A 106 -5.13 -12.43 -6.47
N PRO A 107 -5.49 -13.09 -7.60
CA PRO A 107 -6.89 -13.17 -8.03
C PRO A 107 -7.82 -13.81 -6.99
N LYS A 108 -7.36 -14.88 -6.33
CA LYS A 108 -8.13 -15.54 -5.26
C LYS A 108 -8.34 -14.61 -4.06
N ASN A 109 -7.30 -13.88 -3.66
CA ASN A 109 -7.39 -12.90 -2.57
C ASN A 109 -8.41 -11.80 -2.89
N LEU A 110 -8.37 -11.25 -4.10
CA LEU A 110 -9.27 -10.17 -4.51
C LEU A 110 -10.71 -10.65 -4.64
N LYS A 111 -10.95 -11.83 -5.23
CA LYS A 111 -12.29 -12.41 -5.32
C LYS A 111 -12.90 -12.63 -3.94
N PHE A 112 -12.12 -13.19 -3.01
CA PHE A 112 -12.55 -13.38 -1.64
C PHE A 112 -12.94 -12.06 -0.95
N ILE A 113 -12.11 -11.02 -1.08
CA ILE A 113 -12.38 -9.70 -0.47
C ILE A 113 -13.60 -9.04 -1.11
N SER A 114 -13.70 -9.06 -2.44
CA SER A 114 -14.85 -8.48 -3.15
C SER A 114 -16.15 -9.18 -2.77
N ASP A 115 -16.15 -10.51 -2.64
CA ASP A 115 -17.34 -11.27 -2.24
C ASP A 115 -17.79 -10.94 -0.82
N ALA A 116 -16.84 -10.80 0.11
CA ALA A 116 -17.14 -10.40 1.48
C ALA A 116 -17.78 -9.00 1.55
N LEU A 117 -17.28 -8.07 0.75
CA LEU A 117 -17.79 -6.69 0.70
C LEU A 117 -19.17 -6.61 0.01
N ASN A 118 -19.32 -7.24 -1.16
CA ASN A 118 -20.59 -7.28 -1.91
C ASN A 118 -21.70 -8.01 -1.14
N SER A 119 -21.36 -8.95 -0.25
CA SER A 119 -22.35 -9.61 0.62
C SER A 119 -22.77 -8.74 1.80
N ARG A 120 -21.95 -7.76 2.19
CA ARG A 120 -22.19 -6.89 3.35
C ARG A 120 -22.85 -5.56 2.98
N PHE A 121 -22.54 -5.04 1.79
CA PHE A 121 -22.94 -3.73 1.32
C PHE A 121 -23.64 -3.83 -0.03
N SER A 122 -24.50 -2.84 -0.33
CA SER A 122 -25.22 -2.74 -1.59
C SER A 122 -24.32 -2.17 -2.69
N VAL A 123 -23.23 -2.87 -3.02
CA VAL A 123 -22.20 -2.45 -3.97
C VAL A 123 -21.85 -3.56 -4.96
N ASN A 124 -21.23 -3.20 -6.07
CA ASN A 124 -20.70 -4.15 -7.05
C ASN A 124 -19.20 -3.92 -7.25
N ILE A 125 -18.39 -4.55 -6.39
CA ILE A 125 -16.93 -4.53 -6.48
C ILE A 125 -16.48 -5.76 -7.27
N VAL A 126 -15.64 -5.56 -8.28
CA VAL A 126 -15.07 -6.63 -9.10
C VAL A 126 -13.54 -6.50 -9.23
N PRO A 127 -12.78 -7.60 -9.16
CA PRO A 127 -11.38 -7.59 -9.55
C PRO A 127 -11.22 -7.30 -11.05
N ASN A 128 -10.24 -6.49 -11.43
CA ASN A 128 -9.91 -6.21 -12.83
C ASN A 128 -8.75 -7.08 -13.33
N LYS A 129 -8.43 -6.99 -14.63
CA LYS A 129 -7.35 -7.77 -15.28
C LYS A 129 -5.93 -7.42 -14.79
N ARG A 130 -5.77 -6.35 -14.01
CA ARG A 130 -4.48 -5.89 -13.47
C ARG A 130 -4.28 -6.27 -12.01
N ASP A 131 -5.13 -7.14 -11.46
CA ASP A 131 -5.15 -7.48 -10.05
C ASP A 131 -5.39 -6.24 -9.16
N ASP A 132 -6.28 -5.32 -9.57
CA ASP A 132 -6.87 -4.27 -8.73
C ASP A 132 -8.38 -4.58 -8.51
N MET A 133 -9.13 -3.74 -7.76
CA MET A 133 -10.60 -3.80 -7.75
C MET A 133 -11.26 -2.48 -8.12
N GLU A 134 -12.42 -2.58 -8.76
CA GLU A 134 -13.21 -1.48 -9.30
C GLU A 134 -14.68 -1.62 -8.90
N LEU A 135 -15.34 -0.49 -8.64
CA LEU A 135 -16.78 -0.38 -8.48
C LEU A 135 -17.48 -0.30 -9.84
N GLN A 136 -18.61 -0.99 -9.93
CA GLN A 136 -19.49 -1.00 -11.09
C GLN A 136 -20.86 -0.38 -10.78
N PRO A 137 -21.47 0.34 -11.73
CA PRO A 137 -20.94 0.68 -13.06
C PRO A 137 -19.83 1.75 -13.00
N GLY A 138 -19.13 1.93 -14.12
CA GLY A 138 -18.19 3.04 -14.33
C GLY A 138 -16.71 2.71 -14.13
N ASN A 139 -16.34 1.46 -13.84
CA ASN A 139 -14.95 1.00 -13.68
C ASN A 139 -14.13 1.93 -12.75
N ARG A 140 -14.74 2.37 -11.65
CA ARG A 140 -14.13 3.30 -10.70
C ARG A 140 -13.18 2.52 -9.79
N LYS A 141 -11.87 2.72 -9.90
CA LYS A 141 -10.89 2.03 -9.05
C LYS A 141 -11.13 2.37 -7.58
N CYS A 142 -11.32 1.34 -6.75
CA CYS A 142 -11.51 1.47 -5.30
C CYS A 142 -10.46 0.71 -4.49
N SER A 143 -9.58 -0.07 -5.14
CA SER A 143 -8.49 -0.78 -4.49
C SER A 143 -7.29 -0.91 -5.41
N GLY A 144 -6.10 -0.64 -4.90
CA GLY A 144 -4.83 -0.89 -5.58
C GLY A 144 -4.01 -1.96 -4.86
N THR A 145 -3.27 -2.80 -5.59
CA THR A 145 -2.50 -3.89 -4.98
C THR A 145 -1.00 -3.82 -5.24
N ALA A 146 -0.24 -4.45 -4.36
CA ALA A 146 1.16 -4.79 -4.58
C ALA A 146 1.51 -6.06 -3.80
N ALA A 147 2.62 -6.69 -4.16
CA ALA A 147 3.09 -7.90 -3.49
C ALA A 147 4.60 -7.88 -3.32
N ARG A 148 5.06 -8.69 -2.37
CA ARG A 148 6.48 -9.00 -2.19
C ARG A 148 6.62 -10.49 -1.91
N ILE A 149 7.60 -11.10 -2.57
CA ILE A 149 7.96 -12.51 -2.40
C ILE A 149 9.42 -12.55 -1.95
N ALA A 150 9.70 -13.25 -0.86
CA ALA A 150 11.05 -13.49 -0.36
C ALA A 150 11.06 -14.65 0.64
N ARG A 151 12.18 -15.37 0.75
CA ARG A 151 12.38 -16.41 1.78
C ARG A 151 11.28 -17.48 1.81
N GLY A 152 10.77 -17.88 0.64
CA GLY A 152 9.69 -18.87 0.53
C GLY A 152 8.30 -18.39 0.98
N GLN A 153 8.15 -17.11 1.32
CA GLN A 153 6.90 -16.49 1.74
C GLN A 153 6.53 -15.34 0.81
N ALA A 154 5.27 -14.91 0.88
CA ALA A 154 4.78 -13.77 0.16
C ALA A 154 3.80 -12.97 1.01
N TYR A 155 3.77 -11.64 0.85
CA TYR A 155 2.57 -10.89 1.17
C TYR A 155 1.94 -10.31 -0.09
N HIS A 156 0.62 -10.31 -0.12
CA HIS A 156 -0.21 -9.53 -1.03
C HIS A 156 -0.89 -8.45 -0.20
N HIS A 157 -0.56 -7.18 -0.43
CA HIS A 157 -1.26 -6.09 0.23
C HIS A 157 -2.05 -5.23 -0.74
N LEU A 158 -3.08 -4.60 -0.21
CA LEU A 158 -3.96 -3.73 -0.97
C LEU A 158 -4.50 -2.59 -0.13
N THR A 159 -4.86 -1.52 -0.82
CA THR A 159 -5.69 -0.44 -0.30
C THR A 159 -7.15 -0.72 -0.62
N LEU A 160 -8.07 -0.23 0.20
CA LEU A 160 -9.50 -0.26 -0.05
C LEU A 160 -10.07 1.10 0.34
N LEU A 161 -10.46 1.88 -0.66
CA LEU A 161 -11.08 3.19 -0.49
C LEU A 161 -12.53 2.97 -0.06
N VAL A 162 -12.79 3.04 1.25
CA VAL A 162 -14.14 2.88 1.78
C VAL A 162 -14.84 4.23 1.84
N ASP A 163 -14.16 5.24 2.35
CA ASP A 163 -14.68 6.61 2.54
C ASP A 163 -13.55 7.64 2.48
N ALA A 164 -12.60 7.41 1.57
CA ALA A 164 -11.39 8.23 1.45
C ALA A 164 -11.67 9.56 0.75
N ASN A 165 -10.97 10.62 1.14
CA ASN A 165 -11.11 11.93 0.51
C ASN A 165 -10.41 11.95 -0.86
N LEU A 166 -11.20 11.78 -1.93
CA LEU A 166 -10.68 11.73 -3.30
C LEU A 166 -10.05 13.05 -3.79
N SER A 167 -10.46 14.20 -3.23
CA SER A 167 -9.88 15.50 -3.57
C SER A 167 -8.45 15.60 -3.04
N ILE A 168 -8.25 15.28 -1.74
CA ILE A 168 -6.92 15.24 -1.13
C ILE A 168 -6.05 14.19 -1.82
N LEU A 169 -6.60 13.01 -2.14
CA LEU A 169 -5.90 11.99 -2.93
C LEU A 169 -5.40 12.55 -4.26
N SER A 170 -6.28 13.17 -5.06
CA SER A 170 -5.92 13.69 -6.38
C SER A 170 -4.84 14.77 -6.30
N ASN A 171 -4.98 15.71 -5.37
CA ASN A 171 -4.01 16.79 -5.16
C ASN A 171 -2.66 16.26 -4.69
N SER A 172 -2.66 15.26 -3.80
CA SER A 172 -1.45 14.63 -3.27
C SER A 172 -0.63 13.86 -4.32
N LEU A 173 -1.28 13.33 -5.36
CA LEU A 173 -0.65 12.52 -6.42
C LEU A 173 -0.38 13.31 -7.72
N SER A 174 -0.53 14.63 -7.66
CA SER A 174 -0.34 15.55 -8.79
C SER A 174 0.94 16.35 -8.62
N SER A 175 2.10 15.68 -8.79
CA SER A 175 3.40 16.35 -8.68
C SER A 175 3.53 17.52 -9.67
N PRO A 176 3.95 18.71 -9.21
CA PRO A 176 4.20 19.85 -10.09
C PRO A 176 5.49 19.69 -10.93
N TRP A 177 6.37 18.76 -10.55
CA TRP A 177 7.67 18.56 -11.21
C TRP A 177 7.70 17.39 -12.19
N ARG A 178 6.58 16.67 -12.33
CA ARG A 178 6.50 15.46 -13.16
C ARG A 178 7.02 15.67 -14.59
N ASN A 179 6.77 16.83 -15.19
CA ASN A 179 7.16 17.14 -16.57
C ASN A 179 8.58 17.72 -16.67
N GLN A 180 9.25 17.96 -15.54
CA GLN A 180 10.61 18.50 -15.46
C GLN A 180 11.62 17.42 -15.07
N ILE A 181 11.18 16.17 -14.88
CA ILE A 181 12.04 15.08 -14.39
C ILE A 181 12.12 13.96 -15.43
N GLU A 182 13.35 13.58 -15.76
CA GLU A 182 13.67 12.43 -16.61
C GLU A 182 14.25 11.30 -15.75
N SER A 183 13.60 10.14 -15.74
CA SER A 183 13.97 9.01 -14.87
C SER A 183 13.46 7.68 -15.41
N ASN A 184 14.23 6.60 -15.15
CA ASN A 184 13.81 5.21 -15.38
C ASN A 184 13.02 4.60 -14.20
N ALA A 185 12.59 5.43 -13.24
CA ALA A 185 11.80 4.97 -12.10
C ALA A 185 10.44 4.41 -12.52
N THR A 186 9.96 3.41 -11.78
CA THR A 186 8.62 2.84 -11.99
C THR A 186 7.56 3.93 -11.88
N ARG A 187 6.72 4.06 -12.92
CA ARG A 187 5.65 5.06 -12.98
C ARG A 187 4.35 4.48 -12.45
N SER A 188 3.56 5.31 -11.77
CA SER A 188 2.20 4.91 -11.39
C SER A 188 1.32 4.84 -12.64
N VAL A 189 0.50 3.79 -12.72
CA VAL A 189 -0.55 3.70 -13.75
C VAL A 189 -1.79 4.41 -13.20
N ARG A 190 -2.14 5.55 -13.79
CA ARG A 190 -3.34 6.32 -13.39
C ARG A 190 -4.60 5.54 -13.77
N ALA A 191 -5.54 5.45 -12.84
CA ALA A 191 -6.87 4.94 -13.14
C ALA A 191 -7.69 6.02 -13.87
N PRO A 192 -8.47 5.68 -14.90
CA PRO A 192 -9.36 6.64 -15.58
C PRO A 192 -10.40 7.24 -14.64
N ALA A 193 -10.90 6.42 -13.69
CA ALA A 193 -11.85 6.83 -12.66
C ALA A 193 -11.47 6.20 -11.32
N VAL A 194 -11.76 6.89 -10.23
CA VAL A 194 -11.54 6.46 -8.85
C VAL A 194 -12.85 6.63 -8.08
N GLY A 195 -13.15 5.69 -7.19
CA GLY A 195 -14.35 5.72 -6.35
C GLY A 195 -14.07 5.11 -4.98
N PHE A 196 -15.02 5.26 -4.07
CA PHE A 196 -14.98 4.66 -2.74
C PHE A 196 -16.30 3.97 -2.40
N ILE A 197 -16.29 2.95 -1.55
CA ILE A 197 -17.46 2.09 -1.29
C ILE A 197 -18.67 2.89 -0.79
N ARG A 198 -18.45 3.84 0.12
CA ARG A 198 -19.51 4.67 0.71
C ARG A 198 -20.23 5.57 -0.29
N GLN A 199 -19.65 5.76 -1.48
CA GLN A 199 -20.28 6.48 -2.58
C GLN A 199 -21.52 5.73 -3.12
N ASP A 200 -21.50 4.39 -3.04
CA ASP A 200 -22.55 3.53 -3.59
C ASP A 200 -23.44 2.95 -2.47
N ASP A 201 -22.91 2.75 -1.26
CA ASP A 201 -23.67 2.40 -0.06
C ASP A 201 -23.33 3.36 1.09
N PRO A 202 -24.21 4.33 1.43
CA PRO A 202 -23.94 5.33 2.47
C PRO A 202 -23.65 4.78 3.88
N ASN A 203 -24.05 3.52 4.14
CA ASN A 203 -23.81 2.83 5.40
C ASN A 203 -22.46 2.13 5.46
N ALA A 204 -21.69 2.10 4.37
CA ALA A 204 -20.39 1.48 4.35
C ALA A 204 -19.39 2.27 5.22
N ALA A 205 -18.87 1.60 6.23
CA ALA A 205 -17.81 2.11 7.10
C ALA A 205 -16.58 1.22 7.06
N VAL A 206 -15.41 1.80 7.38
CA VAL A 206 -14.14 1.05 7.45
C VAL A 206 -14.20 -0.05 8.51
N SER A 207 -14.85 0.21 9.66
CA SER A 207 -15.08 -0.78 10.72
C SER A 207 -15.91 -1.98 10.23
N ASP A 208 -17.01 -1.72 9.51
CA ASP A 208 -17.85 -2.75 8.92
C ASP A 208 -17.12 -3.54 7.84
N SER A 209 -16.30 -2.87 7.01
CA SER A 209 -15.47 -3.51 5.99
C SER A 209 -14.45 -4.46 6.64
N ARG A 210 -13.77 -4.01 7.71
CA ARG A 210 -12.86 -4.85 8.50
C ARG A 210 -13.58 -6.08 9.05
N LYS A 211 -14.79 -5.90 9.59
CA LYS A 211 -15.58 -7.00 10.15
C LYS A 211 -15.98 -8.00 9.07
N ALA A 212 -16.54 -7.55 7.95
CA ALA A 212 -16.95 -8.40 6.84
C ALA A 212 -15.78 -9.25 6.30
N ILE A 213 -14.63 -8.62 6.09
CA ILE A 213 -13.43 -9.31 5.60
C ILE A 213 -12.88 -10.27 6.67
N SER A 214 -12.88 -9.88 7.95
CA SER A 214 -12.46 -10.77 9.04
C SER A 214 -13.34 -12.02 9.09
N ASP A 215 -14.66 -11.83 9.14
CA ASP A 215 -15.63 -12.92 9.27
C ASP A 215 -15.55 -13.88 8.08
N ALA A 216 -15.37 -13.33 6.87
CA ALA A 216 -15.16 -14.14 5.68
C ALA A 216 -13.81 -14.89 5.73
N TYR A 217 -12.73 -14.25 6.20
CA TYR A 217 -11.39 -14.87 6.25
C TYR A 217 -11.36 -16.03 7.25
N ARG A 218 -12.00 -15.87 8.42
CA ARG A 218 -12.10 -16.93 9.44
C ARG A 218 -12.73 -18.21 8.90
N LYS A 219 -13.75 -18.08 8.04
CA LYS A 219 -14.45 -19.22 7.41
C LYS A 219 -13.57 -20.03 6.47
N LEU A 220 -12.44 -19.49 6.03
CA LEU A 220 -11.48 -20.18 5.18
C LEU A 220 -10.57 -21.15 5.96
N PHE A 221 -10.56 -21.11 7.29
CA PHE A 221 -9.64 -21.90 8.12
C PHE A 221 -10.39 -22.66 9.22
N LYS A 222 -9.84 -23.80 9.65
CA LYS A 222 -10.40 -24.53 10.81
C LYS A 222 -10.23 -23.77 12.11
N VAL A 223 -9.07 -23.15 12.29
CA VAL A 223 -8.74 -22.32 13.46
C VAL A 223 -8.29 -20.95 12.98
N SER A 224 -8.92 -19.90 13.53
CA SER A 224 -8.55 -18.53 13.23
C SER A 224 -8.59 -17.65 14.47
N LYS A 225 -7.42 -17.12 14.85
CA LYS A 225 -7.25 -16.17 15.96
C LYS A 225 -7.47 -14.75 15.46
N LEU A 226 -8.02 -13.88 16.30
CA LEU A 226 -8.18 -12.46 16.01
C LEU A 226 -7.58 -11.67 17.17
N GLU A 227 -6.65 -10.78 16.84
CA GLU A 227 -5.94 -9.96 17.82
C GLU A 227 -5.93 -8.49 17.37
N GLU A 228 -6.30 -7.59 18.28
CA GLU A 228 -5.96 -6.18 18.15
C GLU A 228 -4.55 -5.96 18.69
N VAL A 229 -3.73 -5.27 17.92
CA VAL A 229 -2.31 -5.08 18.23
C VAL A 229 -2.03 -3.60 18.40
N ASP A 230 -1.59 -3.23 19.60
CA ASP A 230 -0.95 -1.94 19.83
C ASP A 230 0.44 -1.94 19.20
N VAL A 231 0.47 -1.57 17.91
CA VAL A 231 1.70 -1.50 17.14
C VAL A 231 2.62 -0.42 17.69
N SER A 232 2.11 0.67 18.23
CA SER A 232 2.94 1.70 18.85
C SER A 232 3.66 1.16 20.09
N ALA A 233 2.99 0.33 20.91
CA ALA A 233 3.63 -0.39 22.00
C ALA A 233 4.65 -1.45 21.50
N LYS A 234 4.35 -2.16 20.41
CA LYS A 234 5.31 -3.08 19.78
C LYS A 234 6.57 -2.36 19.32
N VAL A 235 6.44 -1.17 18.71
CA VAL A 235 7.58 -0.34 18.29
C VAL A 235 8.41 0.08 19.51
N LYS A 236 7.77 0.50 20.61
CA LYS A 236 8.48 0.90 21.84
C LYS A 236 9.22 -0.27 22.51
N ASN A 237 8.64 -1.47 22.48
CA ASN A 237 9.12 -2.61 23.25
C ASN A 237 9.95 -3.61 22.42
N ASN A 238 10.12 -3.39 21.13
CA ASN A 238 10.89 -4.26 20.24
C ASN A 238 11.86 -3.44 19.39
N GLU A 239 13.15 -3.56 19.71
CA GLU A 239 14.22 -2.83 19.02
C GLU A 239 14.30 -3.10 17.51
N GLU A 240 13.94 -4.30 17.06
CA GLU A 240 13.97 -4.62 15.63
C GLU A 240 12.90 -3.82 14.87
N ILE A 241 11.70 -3.72 15.45
CA ILE A 241 10.62 -2.91 14.86
C ILE A 241 11.00 -1.43 14.90
N ALA A 242 11.54 -0.94 16.03
CA ALA A 242 12.01 0.44 16.15
C ALA A 242 13.07 0.78 15.08
N LYS A 243 14.05 -0.11 14.85
CA LYS A 243 15.07 0.06 13.80
C LYS A 243 14.45 0.15 12.40
N ILE A 244 13.45 -0.68 12.10
CA ILE A 244 12.75 -0.60 10.81
C ILE A 244 11.99 0.73 10.69
N VAL A 245 11.34 1.21 11.76
CA VAL A 245 10.66 2.52 11.75
C VAL A 245 11.64 3.65 11.42
N GLU A 246 12.81 3.66 12.05
CA GLU A 246 13.83 4.69 11.80
C GLU A 246 14.39 4.60 10.37
N GLU A 247 14.60 3.39 9.83
CA GLU A 247 14.94 3.21 8.42
C GLU A 247 13.84 3.80 7.51
N LEU A 248 12.58 3.49 7.78
CA LEU A 248 11.45 3.91 6.94
C LEU A 248 11.21 5.42 6.95
N LYS A 249 11.58 6.12 8.04
CA LYS A 249 11.55 7.58 8.14
C LYS A 249 12.77 8.25 7.50
N ALA A 250 13.88 7.54 7.37
CA ALA A 250 15.13 8.13 6.93
C ALA A 250 15.00 8.67 5.50
N TRP A 251 15.58 9.85 5.27
CA TRP A 251 15.63 10.45 3.94
C TRP A 251 16.25 9.50 2.91
N LYS A 252 17.29 8.75 3.32
CA LYS A 252 17.97 7.75 2.48
C LYS A 252 17.02 6.66 1.98
N TRP A 253 15.99 6.34 2.75
CA TRP A 253 14.96 5.39 2.35
C TRP A 253 13.87 6.03 1.50
N ILE A 254 13.23 7.10 2.00
CA ILE A 254 12.09 7.73 1.33
C ILE A 254 12.52 8.30 -0.03
N TYR A 255 13.59 9.08 -0.05
CA TYR A 255 14.06 9.84 -1.20
C TYR A 255 15.30 9.22 -1.84
N GLY A 256 16.26 8.79 -1.01
CA GLY A 256 17.54 8.28 -1.50
C GLY A 256 17.45 6.94 -2.23
N LYS A 257 16.36 6.18 -2.08
CA LYS A 257 16.11 4.97 -2.89
C LYS A 257 15.51 5.25 -4.28
N SER A 258 15.31 6.51 -4.65
CA SER A 258 14.85 6.87 -5.99
C SER A 258 15.92 6.48 -7.01
N PRO A 259 15.54 5.82 -8.13
CA PRO A 259 16.44 5.65 -9.26
C PRO A 259 17.02 6.99 -9.72
N ARG A 260 18.24 6.96 -10.26
CA ARG A 260 18.92 8.15 -10.83
C ARG A 260 17.98 8.90 -11.78
N PHE A 261 18.02 10.23 -11.71
CA PHE A 261 17.19 11.09 -12.55
C PHE A 261 17.85 12.43 -12.81
N SER A 262 17.40 13.10 -13.87
CA SER A 262 17.73 14.51 -14.13
C SER A 262 16.50 15.38 -13.93
N PHE A 263 16.72 16.57 -13.38
CA PHE A 263 15.72 17.62 -13.23
C PHE A 263 16.09 18.80 -14.12
N LYS A 264 15.17 19.21 -14.99
CA LYS A 264 15.30 20.39 -15.85
C LYS A 264 14.79 21.63 -15.10
N HIS A 265 15.70 22.50 -14.71
CA HIS A 265 15.37 23.75 -14.06
C HIS A 265 14.69 24.72 -15.06
N PRO A 266 13.80 25.64 -14.61
CA PRO A 266 13.13 26.60 -15.50
C PRO A 266 14.06 27.49 -16.34
N ASN A 267 15.29 27.72 -15.90
CA ASN A 267 16.31 28.46 -16.67
C ASN A 267 16.98 27.61 -17.77
N GLY A 268 16.57 26.36 -17.96
CA GLY A 268 17.08 25.44 -18.97
C GLY A 268 18.24 24.54 -18.53
N SER A 269 18.82 24.74 -17.34
CA SER A 269 19.89 23.87 -16.85
C SER A 269 19.37 22.53 -16.36
N TYR A 270 20.24 21.51 -16.35
CA TYR A 270 19.92 20.20 -15.82
C TYR A 270 20.69 19.96 -14.52
N VAL A 271 20.00 19.38 -13.55
CA VAL A 271 20.58 18.91 -12.30
C VAL A 271 20.46 17.39 -12.27
N GLU A 272 21.58 16.73 -12.05
CA GLU A 272 21.60 15.28 -11.90
C GLU A 272 21.46 14.88 -10.44
N VAL A 273 20.57 13.93 -10.17
CA VAL A 273 20.29 13.42 -8.83
C VAL A 273 20.53 11.92 -8.77
N LYS A 274 21.39 11.51 -7.84
CA LYS A 274 21.70 10.11 -7.55
C LYS A 274 21.64 9.86 -6.05
N ASP A 275 21.01 8.75 -5.66
CA ASP A 275 20.76 8.42 -4.26
C ASP A 275 20.05 9.57 -3.50
N GLY A 276 19.24 10.33 -4.24
CA GLY A 276 18.51 11.54 -3.82
C GLY A 276 19.36 12.81 -3.70
N ILE A 277 20.68 12.73 -3.88
CA ILE A 277 21.62 13.86 -3.70
C ILE A 277 21.95 14.44 -5.08
N VAL A 278 22.12 15.76 -5.15
CA VAL A 278 22.63 16.42 -6.36
C VAL A 278 24.09 16.04 -6.58
N VAL A 279 24.42 15.48 -7.75
CA VAL A 279 25.77 14.98 -8.06
C VAL A 279 26.45 15.70 -9.24
N GLY A 280 25.75 16.59 -9.95
CA GLY A 280 26.32 17.38 -11.04
C GLY A 280 25.29 18.32 -11.68
N SER A 281 25.78 19.28 -12.48
CA SER A 281 24.97 20.36 -13.08
C SER A 281 25.13 20.54 -14.59
N GLU A 282 25.80 19.62 -15.30
CA GLU A 282 26.20 19.85 -16.71
C GLU A 282 25.94 18.70 -17.69
N SER A 283 25.46 17.53 -17.23
CA SER A 283 25.13 16.42 -18.13
C SER A 283 23.73 15.84 -17.87
N GLN A 284 22.97 15.69 -18.94
CA GLN A 284 21.64 15.06 -18.93
C GLN A 284 21.80 13.56 -18.74
N PHE A 285 21.10 12.97 -17.77
CA PHE A 285 20.96 11.52 -17.67
C PHE A 285 20.28 11.00 -18.93
N SER A 286 20.97 10.16 -19.71
CA SER A 286 20.36 9.47 -20.85
C SER A 286 19.91 8.07 -20.43
N PRO A 287 18.61 7.74 -20.52
CA PRO A 287 18.10 6.43 -20.15
C PRO A 287 18.45 5.29 -21.13
N THR A 288 19.17 5.57 -22.21
CA THR A 288 19.48 4.62 -23.31
C THR A 288 20.91 4.09 -23.33
N SER A 289 21.69 4.24 -22.25
CA SER A 289 23.01 3.61 -22.10
C SER A 289 23.00 2.54 -21.01
#